data_AF-A0A7S2G0E3-F1
#
_entry.id   AF-A0A7S2G0E3-F1
#
_cell.length_a   1.000
_cell.length_b   1.000
_cell.length_c   1.000
_cell.angle_alpha   90.00
_cell.angle_beta   90.00
_cell.angle_gamma   90.00
#
_symmetry.space_group_name_H-M   'P 1'
#
loop_
_entity.id
_entity.type
_entity.pdbx_description
1 polymer ?
#
loop_
_entity_poly.entity_id
_entity_poly.type
_entity_poly.pdbx_seq_one_letter_code
_entity_poly.pdbx_strand_id
1 'polypeptide(L)'
;MNQPNVAPAEALKWLVCLTDGDDLGSRRENARGEIVNQMLHAGIPSNLNMVMITVGSLRAGNVKVIDSWVEKVSSTGGLGRHVSEKDAAAIAKAFDVVAECLATEVGGATEC
;
A
#
# COMPACT_ATOMS: atom_id res chain seq x y z
N MET A 1 -10.60 29.83 9.93
CA MET A 1 -9.81 28.59 9.93
C MET A 1 -10.67 27.54 9.25
N ASN A 2 -10.37 27.17 8.01
CA ASN A 2 -11.09 26.11 7.31
C ASN A 2 -10.67 24.77 7.92
N GLN A 3 -11.59 24.05 8.56
CA GLN A 3 -11.36 22.65 8.88
C GLN A 3 -11.16 21.88 7.56
N PRO A 4 -10.18 20.96 7.48
CA PRO A 4 -10.09 20.07 6.34
C PRO A 4 -11.40 19.28 6.27
N ASN A 5 -12.06 19.31 5.11
CA ASN A 5 -13.26 18.52 4.83
C ASN A 5 -12.99 17.07 5.24
N VAL A 6 -13.73 16.57 6.24
CA VAL A 6 -13.65 15.16 6.63
C VAL A 6 -14.25 14.35 5.49
N ALA A 7 -13.46 13.47 4.89
CA ALA A 7 -13.94 12.58 3.84
C ALA A 7 -15.08 11.70 4.38
N PRO A 8 -16.11 11.39 3.57
CA PRO A 8 -17.16 10.45 3.95
C PRO A 8 -16.58 9.11 4.43
N ALA A 9 -17.26 8.43 5.35
CA ALA A 9 -16.80 7.14 5.89
C ALA A 9 -16.59 6.07 4.81
N GLU A 10 -17.36 6.16 3.73
CA GLU A 10 -17.38 5.27 2.57
C GLU A 10 -16.34 5.65 1.50
N ALA A 11 -15.68 6.81 1.64
CA ALA A 11 -14.66 7.24 0.70
C ALA A 11 -13.50 6.24 0.66
N LEU A 12 -12.96 5.98 -0.52
CA LEU A 12 -11.79 5.12 -0.68
C LEU A 12 -10.61 5.71 0.09
N LYS A 13 -9.90 4.84 0.81
CA LYS A 13 -8.73 5.17 1.60
C LYS A 13 -7.52 4.61 0.88
N TRP A 14 -6.46 5.40 0.76
CA TRP A 14 -5.24 4.98 0.10
C TRP A 14 -4.09 4.94 1.10
N LEU A 15 -3.39 3.81 1.12
CA LEU A 15 -2.11 3.64 1.79
C LEU A 15 -1.04 3.39 0.73
N VAL A 16 -0.16 4.37 0.54
CA VAL A 16 1.00 4.23 -0.34
C VAL A 16 2.24 4.17 0.53
N CYS A 17 2.95 3.05 0.48
CA CYS A 17 4.15 2.81 1.27
C CYS A 17 5.36 2.72 0.35
N LEU A 18 6.44 3.42 0.68
CA LEU A 18 7.74 3.30 0.03
C LEU A 18 8.76 2.83 1.07
N THR A 19 9.44 1.72 0.80
CA THR A 19 10.42 1.12 1.73
C THR A 19 11.53 0.43 0.95
N ASP A 20 12.71 0.29 1.55
CA ASP A 20 13.76 -0.62 1.07
C ASP A 20 13.53 -2.08 1.51
N GLY A 21 12.48 -2.31 2.31
CA GLY A 21 11.97 -3.64 2.68
C GLY A 21 12.83 -4.42 3.66
N ASP A 22 13.91 -3.83 4.17
CA ASP A 22 14.74 -4.41 5.23
C ASP A 22 14.48 -3.67 6.54
N ASP A 23 13.75 -4.35 7.44
CA ASP A 23 13.46 -3.81 8.76
C ASP A 23 14.63 -4.06 9.72
N LEU A 24 15.63 -3.19 9.66
CA LEU A 24 16.84 -3.25 10.50
C LEU A 24 16.67 -2.58 11.86
N GLY A 25 15.59 -1.84 12.06
CA GLY A 25 15.38 -0.95 13.21
C GLY A 25 14.21 -1.34 14.12
N SER A 26 13.29 -2.19 13.67
CA SER A 26 12.19 -2.62 14.53
C SER A 26 12.63 -3.59 15.62
N ARG A 27 11.73 -3.77 16.58
CA ARG A 27 11.88 -4.79 17.62
C ARG A 27 11.92 -6.16 16.94
N ARG A 28 12.70 -7.08 17.50
CA ARG A 28 12.80 -8.47 16.99
C ARG A 28 11.44 -9.17 16.84
N GLU A 29 10.47 -8.78 17.66
CA GLU A 29 9.09 -9.27 17.62
C GLU A 29 8.30 -8.84 16.37
N ASN A 30 8.81 -7.86 15.61
CA ASN A 30 8.24 -7.37 14.35
C ASN A 30 9.08 -7.78 13.12
N ALA A 31 10.01 -8.72 13.27
CA ALA A 31 10.95 -9.11 12.21
C ALA A 31 10.26 -9.69 10.95
N ARG A 32 8.99 -10.10 11.05
CA ARG A 32 8.16 -10.57 9.92
C ARG A 32 6.89 -9.73 9.77
N GLY A 33 6.94 -8.49 10.26
CA GLY A 33 5.85 -7.52 10.26
C GLY A 33 4.61 -8.01 11.02
N GLU A 34 4.82 -8.66 12.17
CA GLU A 34 3.81 -9.16 13.08
C GLU A 34 2.77 -8.09 13.47
N ILE A 35 3.18 -6.83 13.61
CA ILE A 35 2.25 -5.73 13.92
C ILE A 35 1.27 -5.52 12.77
N VAL A 36 1.76 -5.43 11.54
CA VAL A 36 0.90 -5.29 10.35
C VAL A 36 0.00 -6.50 10.22
N ASN A 37 0.54 -7.71 10.41
CA ASN A 37 -0.25 -8.94 10.41
C ASN A 37 -1.41 -8.86 11.42
N GLN A 38 -1.16 -8.45 12.66
CA GLN A 38 -2.20 -8.30 13.68
C GLN A 38 -3.25 -7.26 13.27
N MET A 39 -2.83 -6.11 12.73
CA MET A 39 -3.75 -5.08 12.25
C MET A 39 -4.65 -5.60 11.12
N LEU A 40 -4.09 -6.31 10.15
CA LEU A 40 -4.84 -6.92 9.05
C LEU A 40 -5.80 -8.02 9.53
N HIS A 41 -5.46 -8.75 10.60
CA HIS A 41 -6.34 -9.74 11.22
C HIS A 41 -7.47 -9.11 12.06
N ALA A 42 -7.22 -7.96 12.69
CA ALA A 42 -8.23 -7.24 13.47
C ALA A 42 -9.36 -6.68 12.60
N GLY A 43 -9.10 -6.51 11.30
CA GLY A 43 -10.10 -6.13 10.30
C GLY A 43 -9.52 -5.10 9.34
N ILE A 44 -9.74 -5.32 8.05
CA ILE A 44 -9.38 -4.37 7.00
C ILE A 44 -10.67 -3.69 6.52
N PRO A 45 -10.71 -2.34 6.48
CA PRO A 45 -11.82 -1.65 5.85
C PRO A 45 -11.95 -2.08 4.39
N SER A 46 -13.14 -2.44 3.94
CA SER A 46 -13.38 -2.85 2.53
C SER A 46 -13.09 -1.74 1.52
N ASN A 47 -12.99 -0.49 1.97
CA ASN A 47 -12.62 0.67 1.18
C ASN A 47 -11.13 1.03 1.27
N LEU A 48 -10.25 0.15 1.76
CA LEU A 48 -8.81 0.38 1.78
C LEU A 48 -8.15 -0.12 0.51
N ASN A 49 -7.47 0.79 -0.19
CA ASN A 49 -6.51 0.50 -1.25
C ASN A 49 -5.08 0.63 -0.70
N MET A 50 -4.18 -0.24 -1.15
CA MET A 50 -2.79 -0.32 -0.74
C MET A 50 -1.86 -0.45 -1.95
N VAL A 51 -0.84 0.39 -2.02
CA VAL A 51 0.30 0.21 -2.92
C VAL A 51 1.58 0.14 -2.09
N MET A 52 2.25 -1.01 -2.13
CA MET A 52 3.57 -1.23 -1.52
C MET A 52 4.63 -1.05 -2.60
N ILE A 53 5.53 -0.08 -2.42
CA ILE A 53 6.68 0.15 -3.29
C ILE A 53 7.92 -0.29 -2.53
N THR A 54 8.64 -1.26 -3.07
CA THR A 54 9.92 -1.73 -2.53
C THR A 54 11.06 -1.32 -3.44
N VAL A 55 12.17 -0.84 -2.86
CA VAL A 55 13.35 -0.42 -3.62
C VAL A 55 14.60 -1.15 -3.14
N GLY A 56 15.32 -1.79 -4.06
CA GLY A 56 16.57 -2.47 -3.77
C GLY A 56 16.42 -3.99 -3.76
N SER A 57 17.26 -4.66 -2.99
CA SER A 57 17.34 -6.14 -2.96
C SER A 57 16.71 -6.70 -1.70
N LEU A 58 15.38 -6.87 -1.72
CA LEU A 58 14.66 -7.49 -0.61
C LEU A 58 14.98 -8.98 -0.49
N ARG A 59 15.04 -9.46 0.75
CA ARG A 59 15.06 -10.90 1.04
C ARG A 59 13.74 -11.54 0.60
N ALA A 60 13.82 -12.74 0.03
CA ALA A 60 12.63 -13.48 -0.42
C ALA A 60 11.57 -13.68 0.67
N GLY A 61 11.98 -13.76 1.95
CA GLY A 61 11.04 -13.82 3.08
C GLY A 61 10.20 -12.54 3.22
N ASN A 62 10.82 -11.37 3.06
CA ASN A 62 10.15 -10.08 3.19
C ASN A 62 9.21 -9.83 2.00
N VAL A 63 9.61 -10.24 0.79
CA VAL A 63 8.74 -10.22 -0.40
C VAL A 63 7.46 -11.01 -0.14
N LYS A 64 7.57 -12.25 0.37
CA LYS A 64 6.39 -13.07 0.70
C LYS A 64 5.47 -12.43 1.74
N VAL A 65 6.04 -11.78 2.75
CA VAL A 65 5.28 -11.07 3.78
C VAL A 65 4.51 -9.90 3.15
N ILE A 66 5.17 -9.07 2.34
CA ILE A 66 4.54 -7.94 1.65
C ILE A 66 3.45 -8.41 0.68
N ASP A 67 3.74 -9.45 -0.11
CA ASP A 67 2.76 -10.02 -1.05
C ASP A 67 1.52 -10.53 -0.29
N SER A 68 1.68 -11.11 0.90
CA SER A 68 0.55 -11.57 1.71
C SER A 68 -0.32 -10.41 2.23
N TRP A 69 0.27 -9.25 2.52
CA TRP A 69 -0.50 -8.06 2.91
C TRP A 69 -1.30 -7.51 1.75
N VAL A 70 -0.65 -7.41 0.59
CA VAL A 70 -1.27 -6.97 -0.66
C VAL A 70 -2.42 -7.89 -1.06
N GLU A 71 -2.21 -9.20 -1.01
CA GLU A 71 -3.26 -10.20 -1.27
C GLU A 71 -4.41 -10.05 -0.28
N LYS A 72 -4.11 -9.84 1.00
CA LYS A 72 -5.14 -9.68 2.03
C LYS A 72 -6.02 -8.47 1.76
N VAL A 73 -5.44 -7.31 1.43
CA VAL A 73 -6.20 -6.10 1.06
C VAL A 73 -7.09 -6.38 -0.16
N SER A 74 -6.52 -6.99 -1.20
CA SER A 74 -7.28 -7.38 -2.40
C SER A 74 -8.45 -8.32 -2.09
N SER A 75 -8.25 -9.31 -1.21
CA SER A 75 -9.30 -10.26 -0.82
C SER A 75 -10.48 -9.62 -0.06
N THR A 76 -10.29 -8.40 0.46
CA THR A 76 -11.31 -7.66 1.21
C THR A 76 -12.09 -6.65 0.37
N GLY A 77 -11.87 -6.62 -0.95
CA GLY A 77 -12.56 -5.73 -1.90
C GLY A 77 -11.80 -4.46 -2.25
N GLY A 78 -10.65 -4.22 -1.62
CA GLY A 78 -9.74 -3.12 -1.97
C GLY A 78 -8.81 -3.46 -3.13
N LEU A 79 -8.05 -2.46 -3.58
CA LEU A 79 -6.93 -2.65 -4.51
C LEU A 79 -5.65 -2.87 -3.69
N GLY A 80 -5.05 -4.05 -3.79
CA GLY A 80 -3.69 -4.30 -3.32
C GLY A 80 -2.71 -4.39 -4.49
N ARG A 81 -1.60 -3.65 -4.43
CA ARG A 81 -0.51 -3.76 -5.42
C ARG A 81 0.86 -3.71 -4.77
N HIS A 82 1.77 -4.59 -5.20
CA HIS A 82 3.19 -4.52 -4.88
C HIS A 82 3.96 -4.11 -6.14
N VAL A 83 4.78 -3.06 -6.04
CA VAL A 83 5.71 -2.59 -7.07
C VAL A 83 7.12 -2.76 -6.53
N SER A 84 7.92 -3.61 -7.17
CA SER A 84 9.30 -3.87 -6.74
C SER A 84 10.28 -3.30 -7.74
N GLU A 85 11.07 -2.33 -7.29
CA GLU A 85 12.10 -1.66 -8.07
C GLU A 85 13.48 -1.98 -7.53
N LYS A 86 14.49 -1.99 -8.41
CA LYS A 86 15.87 -2.30 -8.02
C LYS A 86 16.68 -1.07 -7.62
N ASP A 87 16.28 0.10 -8.09
CA ASP A 87 17.05 1.34 -7.99
C ASP A 87 16.12 2.50 -7.62
N ALA A 88 16.60 3.40 -6.77
CA ALA A 88 15.91 4.63 -6.43
C ALA A 88 15.61 5.51 -7.66
N ALA A 89 16.43 5.43 -8.71
CA ALA A 89 16.16 6.11 -9.98
C ALA A 89 14.84 5.65 -10.64
N ALA A 90 14.34 4.46 -10.30
CA ALA A 90 13.07 3.92 -10.80
C ALA A 90 11.87 4.29 -9.94
N ILE A 91 12.05 4.96 -8.79
CA ILE A 91 10.95 5.40 -7.91
C ILE A 91 9.93 6.25 -8.69
N ALA A 92 10.38 7.12 -9.58
CA ALA A 92 9.48 7.95 -10.39
C ALA A 92 8.48 7.08 -11.18
N LYS A 93 8.96 5.99 -11.79
CA LYS A 93 8.11 5.03 -12.54
C LYS A 93 7.16 4.27 -11.62
N ALA A 94 7.59 3.94 -10.41
CA ALA A 94 6.71 3.32 -9.41
C ALA A 94 5.56 4.27 -9.01
N PHE A 95 5.81 5.58 -8.98
CA PHE A 95 4.75 6.57 -8.75
C PHE A 95 3.83 6.79 -9.96
N ASP A 96 4.30 6.57 -11.20
CA ASP A 96 3.41 6.52 -12.37
C ASP A 96 2.34 5.43 -12.19
N VAL A 97 2.75 4.25 -11.69
CA VAL A 97 1.82 3.17 -11.35
C VAL A 97 0.81 3.57 -10.27
N VAL A 98 1.25 4.30 -9.24
CA VAL A 98 0.35 4.85 -8.20
C VAL A 98 -0.65 5.81 -8.83
N ALA A 99 -0.19 6.71 -9.71
CA ALA A 99 -1.03 7.67 -10.39
C ALA A 99 -2.09 6.99 -11.28
N GLU A 100 -1.72 5.93 -12.01
CA GLU A 100 -2.66 5.11 -12.79
C GLU A 100 -3.73 4.46 -11.91
N CYS A 101 -3.32 3.88 -10.77
CA CYS A 101 -4.22 3.28 -9.80
C CYS A 101 -5.20 4.32 -9.23
N LEU A 102 -4.73 5.53 -8.92
CA LEU A 102 -5.58 6.64 -8.46
C LEU A 102 -6.51 7.17 -9.56
N ALA A 103 -6.03 7.27 -10.80
CA ALA A 103 -6.79 7.83 -11.92
C ALA A 103 -7.93 6.91 -12.37
N THR A 104 -7.73 5.60 -12.27
CA THR A 104 -8.77 4.59 -12.57
C THR A 104 -10.03 4.81 -11.73
N GLU A 105 -9.89 5.38 -10.53
CA GLU A 105 -11.01 5.72 -9.63
C GLU A 105 -11.78 6.99 -10.04
N VAL A 106 -11.15 7.90 -10.79
CA VAL A 106 -11.77 9.17 -11.21
C VAL A 106 -12.55 9.00 -12.52
N GLY A 107 -12.42 7.85 -13.19
CA GLY A 107 -12.95 7.53 -14.52
C GLY A 107 -14.47 7.33 -14.65
N GLY A 108 -15.29 8.05 -13.90
CA GLY A 108 -16.75 8.06 -14.03
C GLY A 108 -17.40 9.44 -14.07
N ALA A 109 -16.66 10.52 -13.79
CA ALA A 109 -17.18 11.88 -13.82
C ALA A 109 -16.22 12.80 -14.58
N THR A 110 -16.20 12.66 -15.91
CA THR A 110 -15.87 13.82 -16.74
C THR A 110 -17.14 14.63 -16.88
N GLU A 111 -17.18 15.79 -16.22
CA GLU A 111 -18.28 16.75 -16.28
C GLU A 111 -18.56 17.14 -17.74
N CYS A 112 -19.84 17.13 -18.11
CA CYS A 112 -20.38 17.60 -19.40
C CYS A 112 -20.34 19.14 -19.50
#